data_AF-A0A2E0RTK3-F1
#
_entry.id   AF-A0A2E0RTK3-F1
#
_cell.length_a   1.000
_cell.length_b   1.000
_cell.length_c   1.000
_cell.angle_alpha   90.00
_cell.angle_beta   90.00
_cell.angle_gamma   90.00
#
_symmetry.space_group_name_H-M   'P 1'
#
loop_
_entity.id
_entity.type
_entity.pdbx_description
1 polymer ?
#
loop_
_entity_poly.entity_id
_entity_poly.type
_entity_poly.pdbx_seq_one_letter_code
_entity_poly.pdbx_strand_id
1 'polypeptide(L)'
;TVARPHPLDLTALIAQLKKVLPAADRVIDVEDLVTTETERVVESVMDLDRFPTSAPSLTNDASGVRLLVDQSNRYVGAAESLVHLAAVGLTYGGSSHDHIWTRMIERVGRTADKQLGGQTALLALRHLPTLLVAYAGALAAIDRGNFRGLRALMIDAVITVSGAELPVIAAAHTWRPFGDAPVVPTVLAIEAETGEECPLERIELLLSGREGKRYTPGSDFLHAQLRDAFVRTIPDETRFTSTFDRAEVMLSFLANDARLAATGGGYFPPAHYGAFTWRNKFSQDTLEADVADECRANAQQLLDAGLFGGDQSRLEAAIDAALEGAAEARERRW
;
A
#
# COMPACT_ATOMS: atom_id res chain seq x y z
N THR A 1 -14.23 -1.40 -21.29
CA THR A 1 -13.53 -2.46 -20.54
C THR A 1 -12.06 -2.28 -20.81
N VAL A 2 -11.25 -1.82 -19.85
CA VAL A 2 -9.81 -2.08 -19.98
C VAL A 2 -9.63 -3.47 -19.42
N ALA A 3 -9.24 -4.38 -20.30
CA ALA A 3 -8.72 -5.66 -19.90
C ALA A 3 -7.59 -5.40 -18.91
N ARG A 4 -7.53 -6.17 -17.81
CA ARG A 4 -6.27 -6.36 -17.10
C ARG A 4 -5.16 -6.51 -18.15
N PRO A 5 -3.95 -5.96 -17.93
CA PRO A 5 -2.85 -6.15 -18.86
C PRO A 5 -2.86 -7.60 -19.32
N HIS A 6 -2.88 -7.80 -20.64
CA HIS A 6 -3.13 -9.13 -21.18
C HIS A 6 -2.13 -10.08 -20.50
N PRO A 7 -2.53 -11.25 -19.97
CA PRO A 7 -1.67 -12.05 -19.10
C PRO A 7 -0.29 -12.37 -19.70
N LEU A 8 -0.20 -12.42 -21.04
CA LEU A 8 1.04 -12.57 -21.80
C LEU A 8 1.96 -11.33 -21.72
N ASP A 9 1.39 -10.12 -21.74
CA ASP A 9 2.14 -8.86 -21.67
C ASP A 9 2.74 -8.66 -20.28
N LEU A 10 1.98 -8.95 -19.22
CA LEU A 10 2.47 -8.89 -17.84
C LEU A 10 3.58 -9.92 -17.58
N THR A 11 3.40 -11.15 -18.07
CA THR A 11 4.43 -12.20 -17.95
C THR A 11 5.71 -11.80 -18.68
N ALA A 12 5.60 -11.23 -19.88
CA ALA A 12 6.74 -10.76 -20.66
C ALA A 12 7.46 -9.59 -19.96
N LEU A 13 6.71 -8.62 -19.45
CA LEU A 13 7.23 -7.47 -18.70
C LEU A 13 8.04 -7.92 -17.47
N ILE A 14 7.49 -8.84 -16.66
CA ILE A 14 8.17 -9.39 -15.48
C ILE A 14 9.44 -10.15 -15.89
N ALA A 15 9.36 -10.96 -16.95
CA ALA A 15 10.52 -11.71 -17.45
C ALA A 15 11.62 -10.76 -17.96
N GLN A 16 11.24 -9.67 -18.63
CA GLN A 16 12.17 -8.64 -19.09
C GLN A 16 12.86 -7.95 -17.91
N LEU A 17 12.11 -7.52 -16.88
CA LEU A 17 12.70 -6.91 -15.69
C LEU A 17 13.69 -7.87 -15.03
N LYS A 18 13.30 -9.13 -14.77
CA LYS A 18 14.18 -10.14 -14.16
C LYS A 18 15.45 -10.41 -14.96
N LYS A 19 15.40 -10.26 -16.29
CA LYS A 19 16.57 -10.44 -17.17
C LYS A 19 17.57 -9.29 -17.06
N VAL A 20 17.11 -8.06 -16.85
CA VAL A 20 17.97 -6.87 -16.85
C VAL A 20 18.43 -6.46 -15.46
N LEU A 21 17.58 -6.67 -14.44
CA LEU A 21 17.79 -6.19 -13.06
C LEU A 21 19.07 -6.69 -12.36
N PRO A 22 19.55 -7.95 -12.56
CA PRO A 22 20.78 -8.41 -11.93
C PRO A 22 22.07 -7.84 -12.55
N ALA A 23 22.00 -7.27 -13.75
CA ALA A 23 23.17 -6.82 -14.49
C ALA A 23 23.50 -5.37 -14.14
N ALA A 24 24.62 -5.15 -13.44
CA ALA A 24 25.01 -3.84 -12.90
C ALA A 24 25.23 -2.76 -13.98
N ASP A 25 25.50 -3.15 -15.22
CA ASP A 25 25.68 -2.27 -16.39
C ASP A 25 24.36 -1.94 -17.11
N ARG A 26 23.23 -2.53 -16.68
CA ARG A 26 21.92 -2.39 -17.33
C ARG A 26 20.91 -1.56 -16.54
N VAL A 27 21.38 -0.67 -15.66
CA VAL A 27 20.53 0.23 -14.88
C VAL A 27 19.64 1.09 -15.78
N ILE A 28 20.16 1.55 -16.93
CA ILE A 28 19.39 2.33 -17.92
C ILE A 28 18.24 1.49 -18.49
N ASP A 29 18.46 0.21 -18.81
CA ASP A 29 17.40 -0.66 -19.32
C ASP A 29 16.30 -0.89 -18.28
N VAL A 30 16.66 -0.98 -17.00
CA VAL A 30 15.68 -1.06 -15.89
C VAL A 30 14.88 0.24 -15.83
N GLU A 31 15.55 1.39 -15.88
CA GLU A 31 14.92 2.71 -15.79
C GLU A 31 13.96 2.96 -16.96
N ASP A 32 14.37 2.66 -18.19
CA ASP A 32 13.53 2.83 -19.38
C ASP A 32 12.29 1.93 -19.32
N LEU A 33 12.45 0.67 -18.89
CA LEU A 33 11.34 -0.28 -18.75
C LEU A 33 10.31 0.20 -17.71
N VAL A 34 10.78 0.57 -16.52
CA VAL A 34 9.92 1.01 -15.42
C VAL A 34 9.27 2.34 -15.76
N THR A 35 10.01 3.28 -16.34
CA THR A 35 9.47 4.60 -16.73
C THR A 35 8.39 4.46 -17.79
N THR A 36 8.64 3.67 -18.84
CA THR A 36 7.65 3.44 -19.92
C THR A 36 6.35 2.87 -19.36
N GLU A 37 6.46 1.86 -18.49
CA GLU A 37 5.27 1.25 -17.89
C GLU A 37 4.58 2.19 -16.90
N THR A 38 5.34 3.00 -16.16
CA THR A 38 4.80 4.02 -15.26
C THR A 38 3.96 5.03 -16.01
N GLU A 39 4.47 5.57 -17.12
CA GLU A 39 3.72 6.53 -17.95
C GLU A 39 2.47 5.90 -18.53
N ARG A 40 2.53 4.65 -19.01
CA ARG A 40 1.35 3.92 -19.50
C ARG A 40 0.26 3.81 -18.43
N VAL A 41 0.63 3.47 -17.19
CA VAL A 41 -0.32 3.38 -16.07
C VAL A 41 -0.86 4.75 -15.68
N VAL A 42 0.00 5.78 -15.62
CA VAL A 42 -0.39 7.16 -15.33
C VAL A 42 -1.39 7.68 -16.36
N GLU A 43 -1.12 7.53 -17.66
CA GLU A 43 -2.05 7.91 -18.73
C GLU A 43 -3.40 7.21 -18.57
N SER A 44 -3.36 5.90 -18.28
CA SER A 44 -4.54 5.09 -18.04
C SER A 44 -5.39 5.57 -16.86
N VAL A 45 -4.79 5.85 -15.70
CA VAL A 45 -5.55 6.29 -14.49
C VAL A 45 -5.98 7.76 -14.55
N MET A 46 -5.44 8.52 -15.50
CA MET A 46 -5.81 9.91 -15.78
C MET A 46 -6.94 10.05 -16.81
N ASP A 47 -7.32 8.97 -17.48
CA ASP A 47 -8.48 8.93 -18.38
C ASP A 47 -9.79 9.13 -17.60
N LEU A 48 -10.43 10.29 -17.76
CA LEU A 48 -11.64 10.67 -17.03
C LEU A 48 -12.89 9.93 -17.50
N ASP A 49 -12.90 9.35 -18.70
CA ASP A 49 -14.02 8.53 -19.15
C ASP A 49 -14.02 7.18 -18.42
N ARG A 50 -12.82 6.68 -18.09
CA ARG A 50 -12.62 5.43 -17.35
C ARG A 50 -12.59 5.63 -15.83
N PHE A 51 -12.00 6.73 -15.39
CA PHE A 51 -11.80 7.11 -13.99
C PHE A 51 -12.45 8.47 -13.72
N PRO A 52 -13.79 8.55 -13.79
CA PRO A 52 -14.50 9.80 -13.63
C PRO A 52 -14.33 10.35 -12.21
N THR A 53 -14.26 11.68 -12.10
CA THR A 53 -14.26 12.37 -10.80
C THR A 53 -15.67 12.67 -10.30
N SER A 54 -16.70 12.46 -11.14
CA SER A 54 -18.11 12.60 -10.79
C SER A 54 -18.95 11.61 -11.59
N ALA A 55 -19.91 10.96 -10.96
CA ALA A 55 -20.87 10.07 -11.59
C ALA A 55 -22.30 10.43 -11.12
N PRO A 56 -23.25 10.71 -12.03
CA PRO A 56 -24.65 10.94 -11.65
C PRO A 56 -25.29 9.76 -10.93
N SER A 57 -24.79 8.55 -11.18
CA SER A 57 -25.23 7.30 -10.56
C SER A 57 -24.61 7.04 -9.18
N LEU A 58 -23.68 7.88 -8.70
CA LEU A 58 -23.13 7.71 -7.35
C LEU A 58 -24.15 8.22 -6.33
N THR A 59 -24.83 7.26 -5.69
CA THR A 59 -25.84 7.45 -4.65
C THR A 59 -25.28 7.07 -3.27
N ASN A 60 -25.97 7.46 -2.19
CA ASN A 60 -25.60 7.09 -0.80
C ASN A 60 -26.29 5.80 -0.35
N ASP A 61 -26.37 4.80 -1.23
CA ASP A 61 -27.01 3.51 -0.99
C ASP A 61 -26.12 2.34 -1.49
N ALA A 62 -26.65 1.12 -1.47
CA ALA A 62 -25.90 -0.07 -1.89
C ALA A 62 -25.43 -0.01 -3.34
N SER A 63 -26.17 0.65 -4.24
CA SER A 63 -25.79 0.81 -5.64
C SER A 63 -24.59 1.74 -5.78
N GLY A 64 -24.54 2.81 -4.99
CA GLY A 64 -23.38 3.69 -4.92
C GLY A 64 -22.13 3.01 -4.38
N VAL A 65 -22.28 2.16 -3.35
CA VAL A 65 -21.15 1.33 -2.86
C VAL A 65 -20.66 0.36 -3.93
N ARG A 66 -21.56 -0.33 -4.64
CA ARG A 66 -21.21 -1.20 -5.77
C ARG A 66 -20.41 -0.45 -6.84
N LEU A 67 -20.85 0.76 -7.21
CA LEU A 67 -20.11 1.59 -8.16
C LEU A 67 -18.68 1.88 -7.69
N LEU A 68 -18.50 2.22 -6.40
CA LEU A 68 -17.17 2.48 -5.83
C LEU A 68 -16.30 1.21 -5.75
N VAL A 69 -16.90 0.05 -5.46
CA VAL A 69 -16.21 -1.26 -5.49
C VAL A 69 -15.72 -1.56 -6.91
N ASP A 70 -16.58 -1.42 -7.91
CA ASP A 70 -16.22 -1.62 -9.32
C ASP A 70 -15.11 -0.64 -9.75
N GLN A 71 -15.21 0.62 -9.32
CA GLN A 71 -14.21 1.63 -9.61
C GLN A 71 -12.86 1.31 -8.93
N SER A 72 -12.88 0.77 -7.70
CA SER A 72 -11.68 0.29 -7.00
C SER A 72 -11.01 -0.84 -7.77
N ASN A 73 -11.78 -1.84 -8.21
CA ASN A 73 -11.28 -2.96 -9.02
C ASN A 73 -10.69 -2.51 -10.36
N ARG A 74 -11.21 -1.43 -10.96
CA ARG A 74 -10.61 -0.82 -12.16
C ARG A 74 -9.24 -0.19 -11.89
N TYR A 75 -9.06 0.47 -10.74
CA TYR A 75 -7.75 1.00 -10.33
C TYR A 75 -6.76 -0.12 -10.04
N VAL A 76 -7.20 -1.20 -9.37
CA VAL A 76 -6.39 -2.41 -9.15
C VAL A 76 -5.87 -2.95 -10.48
N GLY A 77 -6.75 -3.21 -11.44
CA GLY A 77 -6.35 -3.73 -12.75
C GLY A 77 -5.47 -2.77 -13.55
N ALA A 78 -5.59 -1.45 -13.34
CA ALA A 78 -4.71 -0.48 -13.99
C ALA A 78 -3.29 -0.47 -13.39
N ALA A 79 -3.17 -0.69 -12.07
CA ALA A 79 -1.90 -0.64 -11.34
C ALA A 79 -1.18 -2.00 -11.26
N GLU A 80 -1.82 -3.09 -11.69
CA GLU A 80 -1.34 -4.48 -11.56
C GLU A 80 0.11 -4.66 -12.07
N SER A 81 0.45 -4.05 -13.19
CA SER A 81 1.82 -4.13 -13.73
C SER A 81 2.86 -3.49 -12.82
N LEU A 82 2.59 -2.29 -12.30
CA LEU A 82 3.49 -1.61 -11.37
C LEU A 82 3.59 -2.33 -10.03
N VAL A 83 2.52 -2.97 -9.56
CA VAL A 83 2.55 -3.84 -8.38
C VAL A 83 3.59 -4.96 -8.55
N HIS A 84 3.57 -5.64 -9.70
CA HIS A 84 4.54 -6.71 -9.99
C HIS A 84 5.96 -6.18 -10.22
N LEU A 85 6.11 -5.04 -10.91
CA LEU A 85 7.42 -4.41 -11.09
C LEU A 85 8.03 -3.98 -9.75
N ALA A 86 7.25 -3.37 -8.85
CA ALA A 86 7.68 -3.03 -7.51
C ALA A 86 8.07 -4.28 -6.71
N ALA A 87 7.23 -5.32 -6.71
CA ALA A 87 7.53 -6.56 -6.00
C ALA A 87 8.85 -7.18 -6.48
N VAL A 88 9.07 -7.31 -7.79
CA VAL A 88 10.30 -7.87 -8.36
C VAL A 88 11.50 -6.95 -8.13
N GLY A 89 11.32 -5.65 -8.38
CA GLY A 89 12.35 -4.63 -8.24
C GLY A 89 12.90 -4.54 -6.84
N LEU A 90 12.04 -4.55 -5.82
CA LEU A 90 12.45 -4.48 -4.42
C LEU A 90 12.90 -5.84 -3.87
N THR A 91 12.53 -6.96 -4.52
CA THR A 91 13.02 -8.30 -4.14
C THR A 91 14.48 -8.54 -4.57
N TYR A 92 14.85 -8.07 -5.76
CA TYR A 92 16.13 -8.43 -6.41
C TYR A 92 17.02 -7.24 -6.79
N GLY A 93 16.50 -6.01 -6.74
CA GLY A 93 17.24 -4.82 -7.10
C GLY A 93 18.22 -4.39 -6.01
N GLY A 94 19.41 -3.95 -6.44
CA GLY A 94 20.40 -3.28 -5.59
C GLY A 94 20.24 -1.75 -5.56
N SER A 95 21.10 -1.08 -4.78
CA SER A 95 21.03 0.36 -4.52
C SER A 95 21.21 1.26 -5.75
N SER A 96 21.75 0.73 -6.84
CA SER A 96 21.83 1.45 -8.13
C SER A 96 20.45 1.71 -8.76
N HIS A 97 19.39 1.07 -8.25
CA HIS A 97 18.03 1.19 -8.75
C HIS A 97 17.12 2.03 -7.82
N ASP A 98 17.62 2.47 -6.66
CA ASP A 98 16.80 3.13 -5.63
C ASP A 98 16.04 4.34 -6.20
N HIS A 99 16.70 5.16 -7.04
CA HIS A 99 16.10 6.33 -7.68
C HIS A 99 14.96 5.99 -8.64
N ILE A 100 14.98 4.79 -9.26
CA ILE A 100 13.95 4.32 -10.19
C ILE A 100 12.65 4.09 -9.42
N TRP A 101 12.74 3.46 -8.24
CA TRP A 101 11.59 3.18 -7.40
C TRP A 101 10.98 4.46 -6.82
N THR A 102 11.83 5.39 -6.37
CA THR A 102 11.42 6.73 -5.94
C THR A 102 10.64 7.45 -7.06
N ARG A 103 11.22 7.54 -8.27
CA ARG A 103 10.57 8.21 -9.41
C ARG A 103 9.24 7.56 -9.80
N MET A 104 9.19 6.23 -9.84
CA MET A 104 7.97 5.47 -10.15
C MET A 104 6.84 5.83 -9.19
N ILE A 105 7.06 5.70 -7.87
CA ILE A 105 5.98 5.92 -6.90
C ILE A 105 5.57 7.38 -6.81
N GLU A 106 6.51 8.33 -6.95
CA GLU A 106 6.17 9.75 -7.00
C GLU A 106 5.32 10.08 -8.23
N ARG A 107 5.67 9.50 -9.38
CA ARG A 107 4.96 9.75 -10.62
C ARG A 107 3.53 9.22 -10.58
N VAL A 108 3.32 8.03 -10.01
CA VAL A 108 1.97 7.48 -9.74
C VAL A 108 1.23 8.33 -8.72
N GLY A 109 1.88 8.69 -7.61
CA GLY A 109 1.27 9.46 -6.52
C GLY A 109 0.74 10.82 -6.93
N ARG A 110 1.46 11.53 -7.80
CA ARG A 110 1.04 12.84 -8.33
C ARG A 110 -0.27 12.80 -9.12
N THR A 111 -0.74 11.62 -9.54
CA THR A 111 -2.02 11.50 -10.25
C THR A 111 -3.22 11.76 -9.35
N ALA A 112 -3.15 11.42 -8.07
CA ALA A 112 -4.25 11.61 -7.13
C ALA A 112 -4.50 13.10 -6.83
N ASP A 113 -3.43 13.88 -6.81
CA ASP A 113 -3.40 15.26 -6.30
C ASP A 113 -3.52 16.36 -7.36
N LYS A 114 -3.69 15.97 -8.63
CA LYS A 114 -4.02 16.94 -9.67
C LYS A 114 -5.30 17.67 -9.23
N GLN A 115 -5.27 19.01 -9.16
CA GLN A 115 -6.41 19.81 -8.71
C GLN A 115 -7.63 19.53 -9.60
N LEU A 116 -8.53 18.67 -9.10
CA LEU A 116 -9.71 18.18 -9.80
C LEU A 116 -10.91 18.40 -8.88
N GLY A 117 -11.98 18.99 -9.43
CA GLY A 117 -13.28 19.01 -8.77
C GLY A 117 -14.00 17.67 -8.96
N GLY A 118 -14.79 17.25 -7.98
CA GLY A 118 -15.55 16.01 -8.07
C GLY A 118 -16.20 15.56 -6.77
N GLN A 119 -16.82 14.37 -6.82
CA GLN A 119 -17.33 13.67 -5.66
C GLN A 119 -16.15 13.09 -4.86
N THR A 120 -16.09 13.40 -3.56
CA THR A 120 -14.93 13.09 -2.69
C THR A 120 -14.58 11.60 -2.68
N ALA A 121 -15.57 10.70 -2.64
CA ALA A 121 -15.33 9.26 -2.70
C ALA A 121 -14.61 8.81 -3.99
N LEU A 122 -14.93 9.39 -5.16
CA LEU A 122 -14.23 9.07 -6.41
C LEU A 122 -12.82 9.66 -6.44
N LEU A 123 -12.64 10.85 -5.88
CA LEU A 123 -11.32 11.48 -5.75
C LEU A 123 -10.42 10.68 -4.80
N ALA A 124 -10.95 10.20 -3.68
CA ALA A 124 -10.22 9.39 -2.72
C ALA A 124 -9.67 8.10 -3.36
N LEU A 125 -10.47 7.40 -4.18
CA LEU A 125 -10.04 6.19 -4.89
C LEU A 125 -8.81 6.40 -5.80
N ARG A 126 -8.52 7.65 -6.21
CA ARG A 126 -7.31 7.96 -7.00
C ARG A 126 -6.01 7.70 -6.26
N HIS A 127 -6.04 7.60 -4.93
CA HIS A 127 -4.87 7.21 -4.12
C HIS A 127 -4.60 5.69 -4.16
N LEU A 128 -5.52 4.88 -4.69
CA LEU A 128 -5.43 3.42 -4.65
C LEU A 128 -4.23 2.86 -5.43
N PRO A 129 -3.89 3.33 -6.65
CA PRO A 129 -2.69 2.87 -7.36
C PRO A 129 -1.41 3.05 -6.54
N THR A 130 -1.23 4.21 -5.92
CA THR A 130 -0.07 4.51 -5.06
C THR A 130 -0.01 3.57 -3.88
N LEU A 131 -1.15 3.36 -3.20
CA LEU A 131 -1.25 2.45 -2.06
C LEU A 131 -0.84 1.02 -2.43
N LEU A 132 -1.34 0.50 -3.55
CA LEU A 132 -1.04 -0.85 -4.03
C LEU A 132 0.45 -1.02 -4.36
N VAL A 133 1.04 -0.08 -5.10
CA VAL A 133 2.45 -0.13 -5.49
C VAL A 133 3.37 0.03 -4.28
N ALA A 134 3.05 0.96 -3.38
CA ALA A 134 3.80 1.18 -2.15
C ALA A 134 3.82 -0.08 -1.26
N TYR A 135 2.66 -0.69 -0.99
CA TYR A 135 2.59 -1.91 -0.17
C TYR A 135 3.29 -3.10 -0.85
N ALA A 136 3.17 -3.26 -2.16
CA ALA A 136 3.87 -4.33 -2.88
C ALA A 136 5.40 -4.18 -2.76
N GLY A 137 5.92 -2.98 -3.00
CA GLY A 137 7.35 -2.73 -2.88
C GLY A 137 7.84 -2.85 -1.43
N ALA A 138 7.07 -2.36 -0.46
CA ALA A 138 7.40 -2.47 0.96
C ALA A 138 7.44 -3.93 1.43
N LEU A 139 6.43 -4.74 1.07
CA LEU A 139 6.37 -6.15 1.41
C LEU A 139 7.58 -6.91 0.85
N ALA A 140 7.92 -6.68 -0.43
CA ALA A 140 9.09 -7.27 -1.06
C ALA A 140 10.39 -6.85 -0.39
N ALA A 141 10.53 -5.56 -0.07
CA ALA A 141 11.72 -5.05 0.56
C ALA A 141 11.93 -5.61 1.97
N ILE A 142 10.86 -5.75 2.74
CA ILE A 142 10.89 -6.28 4.11
C ILE A 142 11.18 -7.78 4.11
N ASP A 143 10.52 -8.57 3.24
CA ASP A 143 10.77 -10.01 3.09
C ASP A 143 12.24 -10.32 2.75
N ARG A 144 12.89 -9.41 1.99
CA ARG A 144 14.25 -9.60 1.48
C ARG A 144 15.33 -8.82 2.24
N GLY A 145 14.95 -8.03 3.25
CA GLY A 145 15.89 -7.15 3.97
C GLY A 145 16.50 -6.04 3.10
N ASN A 146 15.82 -5.64 2.02
CA ASN A 146 16.22 -4.54 1.14
C ASN A 146 15.81 -3.19 1.74
N PHE A 147 16.39 -2.84 2.90
CA PHE A 147 16.00 -1.66 3.65
C PHE A 147 16.33 -0.32 2.95
N ARG A 148 17.32 -0.31 2.04
CA ARG A 148 17.60 0.87 1.20
C ARG A 148 16.51 1.10 0.18
N GLY A 149 16.06 0.04 -0.51
CA GLY A 149 14.91 0.11 -1.41
C GLY A 149 13.63 0.48 -0.67
N LEU A 150 13.41 -0.04 0.54
CA LEU A 150 12.29 0.35 1.40
C LEU A 150 12.33 1.85 1.71
N ARG A 151 13.50 2.39 2.11
CA ARG A 151 13.69 3.82 2.36
C ARG A 151 13.41 4.64 1.10
N ALA A 152 13.99 4.25 -0.03
CA ALA A 152 13.83 4.94 -1.30
C ALA A 152 12.36 5.05 -1.75
N LEU A 153 11.59 3.98 -1.55
CA LEU A 153 10.18 3.90 -1.92
C LEU A 153 9.24 4.62 -0.92
N MET A 154 9.48 4.45 0.39
CA MET A 154 8.52 4.87 1.42
C MET A 154 8.88 6.20 2.09
N ILE A 155 10.17 6.52 2.21
CA ILE A 155 10.66 7.67 3.01
C ILE A 155 11.19 8.77 2.10
N ASP A 156 12.08 8.43 1.16
CA ASP A 156 12.74 9.40 0.29
C ASP A 156 11.77 9.95 -0.77
N ALA A 157 10.82 9.12 -1.23
CA ALA A 157 9.79 9.52 -2.18
C ALA A 157 8.75 10.44 -1.51
N VAL A 158 8.53 11.60 -2.11
CA VAL A 158 7.60 12.62 -1.60
C VAL A 158 6.50 12.89 -2.63
N ILE A 159 5.26 12.89 -2.15
CA ILE A 159 4.10 13.23 -2.97
C ILE A 159 3.28 14.31 -2.29
N THR A 160 2.70 15.19 -3.11
CA THR A 160 1.69 16.12 -2.62
C THR A 160 0.46 15.34 -2.23
N VAL A 161 -0.09 15.61 -1.04
CA VAL A 161 -1.45 15.24 -0.67
C VAL A 161 -2.20 16.42 -0.06
N SER A 162 -3.33 16.79 -0.65
CA SER A 162 -4.15 17.93 -0.22
C SER A 162 -3.33 19.23 -0.11
N GLY A 163 -2.34 19.40 -0.99
CA GLY A 163 -1.45 20.57 -1.02
C GLY A 163 -0.26 20.52 -0.04
N ALA A 164 -0.10 19.45 0.74
CA ALA A 164 1.06 19.23 1.60
C ALA A 164 2.01 18.20 1.00
N GLU A 165 3.32 18.46 1.01
CA GLU A 165 4.32 17.47 0.61
C GLU A 165 4.51 16.45 1.74
N LEU A 166 4.22 15.18 1.46
CA LEU A 166 4.32 14.08 2.43
C LEU A 166 5.18 12.95 1.86
N PRO A 167 6.01 12.30 2.69
CA PRO A 167 6.65 11.06 2.27
C PRO A 167 5.59 9.99 2.00
N VAL A 168 5.88 9.05 1.10
CA VAL A 168 4.94 7.99 0.72
C VAL A 168 4.44 7.20 1.91
N ILE A 169 5.26 6.98 2.95
CA ILE A 169 4.85 6.32 4.20
C ILE A 169 3.70 7.03 4.89
N ALA A 170 3.65 8.36 4.87
CA ALA A 170 2.53 9.12 5.42
C ALA A 170 1.39 9.22 4.39
N ALA A 171 1.72 9.23 3.10
CA ALA A 171 0.76 9.50 2.05
C ALA A 171 -0.10 8.28 1.67
N ALA A 172 0.50 7.09 1.61
CA ALA A 172 -0.08 5.83 1.17
C ALA A 172 -0.68 5.03 2.35
N HIS A 173 -1.60 5.65 3.10
CA HIS A 173 -2.28 5.02 4.22
C HIS A 173 -3.54 4.26 3.77
N THR A 174 -3.82 3.09 4.36
CA THR A 174 -4.92 2.17 3.96
C THR A 174 -6.31 2.80 4.03
N TRP A 175 -6.52 3.74 4.94
CA TRP A 175 -7.78 4.49 5.08
C TRP A 175 -8.01 5.48 3.93
N ARG A 176 -6.97 6.04 3.33
CA ARG A 176 -7.08 7.23 2.47
C ARG A 176 -7.96 7.01 1.23
N PRO A 177 -7.88 5.88 0.50
CA PRO A 177 -8.78 5.64 -0.63
C PRO A 177 -10.25 5.48 -0.25
N PHE A 178 -10.54 5.21 1.02
CA PHE A 178 -11.86 4.80 1.49
C PHE A 178 -12.46 5.73 2.56
N GLY A 179 -11.84 6.89 2.80
CA GLY A 179 -12.23 7.80 3.89
C GLY A 179 -13.69 8.25 3.82
N ASP A 180 -14.19 8.53 2.61
CA ASP A 180 -15.58 8.92 2.34
C ASP A 180 -16.53 7.72 2.15
N ALA A 181 -16.01 6.50 2.10
CA ALA A 181 -16.81 5.30 1.82
C ALA A 181 -16.31 4.06 2.60
N PRO A 182 -16.39 4.06 3.95
CA PRO A 182 -15.76 3.06 4.81
C PRO A 182 -16.33 1.64 4.69
N VAL A 183 -17.48 1.46 4.02
CA VAL A 183 -18.06 0.14 3.72
C VAL A 183 -17.36 -0.52 2.51
N VAL A 184 -16.87 0.26 1.55
CA VAL A 184 -16.22 -0.23 0.32
C VAL A 184 -15.09 -1.23 0.58
N PRO A 185 -14.10 -0.96 1.45
CA PRO A 185 -13.01 -1.91 1.66
C PRO A 185 -13.49 -3.20 2.36
N THR A 186 -14.58 -3.16 3.14
CA THR A 186 -15.19 -4.38 3.70
C THR A 186 -15.78 -5.24 2.60
N VAL A 187 -16.51 -4.63 1.66
CA VAL A 187 -17.08 -5.34 0.51
C VAL A 187 -15.97 -5.93 -0.36
N LEU A 188 -14.95 -5.13 -0.70
CA LEU A 188 -13.79 -5.61 -1.47
C LEU A 188 -13.09 -6.79 -0.80
N ALA A 189 -12.88 -6.74 0.52
CA ALA A 189 -12.27 -7.84 1.26
C ALA A 189 -13.15 -9.10 1.28
N ILE A 190 -14.48 -8.96 1.39
CA ILE A 190 -15.42 -10.08 1.29
C ILE A 190 -15.33 -10.72 -0.09
N GLU A 191 -15.43 -9.93 -1.16
CA GLU A 191 -15.42 -10.45 -2.53
C GLU A 191 -14.10 -11.13 -2.89
N ALA A 192 -12.98 -10.60 -2.38
CA ALA A 192 -11.67 -11.21 -2.60
C ALA A 192 -11.51 -12.55 -1.86
N GLU A 193 -12.14 -12.71 -0.70
CA GLU A 193 -12.12 -13.96 0.08
C GLU A 193 -13.07 -15.01 -0.50
N THR A 194 -14.29 -14.62 -0.89
CA THR A 194 -15.30 -15.54 -1.40
C THR A 194 -15.11 -15.88 -2.87
N GLY A 195 -14.46 -14.99 -3.64
CA GLY A 195 -14.43 -15.06 -5.10
C GLY A 195 -15.78 -14.73 -5.74
N GLU A 196 -16.74 -14.23 -4.97
CA GLU A 196 -18.12 -13.95 -5.39
C GLU A 196 -18.49 -12.49 -5.13
N GLU A 197 -19.29 -11.91 -6.02
CA GLU A 197 -19.82 -10.56 -5.85
C GLU A 197 -20.71 -10.47 -4.61
N CYS A 198 -20.49 -9.45 -3.77
CA CYS A 198 -21.28 -9.22 -2.57
C CYS A 198 -22.72 -8.76 -2.94
N PRO A 199 -23.78 -9.47 -2.51
CA PRO A 199 -25.15 -9.09 -2.84
C PRO A 199 -25.51 -7.70 -2.30
N LEU A 200 -26.36 -6.97 -3.02
CA LEU A 200 -26.81 -5.63 -2.60
C LEU A 200 -27.48 -5.65 -1.23
N GLU A 201 -28.25 -6.70 -0.88
CA GLU A 201 -28.89 -6.78 0.43
C GLU A 201 -27.85 -6.82 1.56
N ARG A 202 -26.72 -7.50 1.35
CA ARG A 202 -25.63 -7.54 2.34
C ARG A 202 -24.95 -6.17 2.47
N ILE A 203 -24.76 -5.47 1.36
CA ILE A 203 -24.25 -4.09 1.37
C ILE A 203 -25.20 -3.18 2.16
N GLU A 204 -26.52 -3.33 2.03
CA GLU A 204 -27.50 -2.59 2.83
C GLU A 204 -27.40 -2.90 4.34
N LEU A 205 -27.15 -4.17 4.70
CA LEU A 205 -26.93 -4.55 6.09
C LEU A 205 -25.67 -3.89 6.68
N LEU A 206 -24.59 -3.80 5.91
CA LEU A 206 -23.36 -3.11 6.29
C LEU A 206 -23.57 -1.59 6.42
N LEU A 207 -24.30 -0.97 5.48
CA LEU A 207 -24.63 0.46 5.51
C LEU A 207 -25.52 0.82 6.71
N SER A 208 -26.49 -0.03 7.03
CA SER A 208 -27.41 0.19 8.15
C SER A 208 -26.82 -0.17 9.52
N GLY A 209 -25.62 -0.77 9.55
CA GLY A 209 -24.98 -1.24 10.79
C GLY A 209 -25.63 -2.49 11.39
N ARG A 210 -26.51 -3.16 10.65
CA ARG A 210 -27.10 -4.46 11.03
C ARG A 210 -26.11 -5.60 10.88
N GLU A 211 -25.15 -5.46 9.97
CA GLU A 211 -23.94 -6.27 9.89
C GLU A 211 -22.73 -5.38 10.21
N GLY A 212 -21.78 -5.91 10.98
CA GLY A 212 -20.55 -5.21 11.33
C GLY A 212 -19.57 -5.18 10.16
N LYS A 213 -18.83 -4.08 10.03
CA LYS A 213 -17.68 -3.98 9.10
C LYS A 213 -16.55 -4.90 9.58
N ARG A 214 -15.59 -5.21 8.70
CA ARG A 214 -14.33 -5.82 9.14
C ARG A 214 -13.55 -4.85 10.04
N TYR A 215 -12.67 -5.41 10.88
CA TYR A 215 -11.82 -4.62 11.77
C TYR A 215 -10.77 -3.80 11.01
N THR A 216 -10.11 -4.39 10.01
CA THR A 216 -9.08 -3.71 9.19
C THR A 216 -9.31 -3.95 7.70
N PRO A 217 -10.44 -3.48 7.15
CA PRO A 217 -10.90 -3.86 5.83
C PRO A 217 -9.92 -3.46 4.71
N GLY A 218 -9.24 -2.32 4.86
CA GLY A 218 -8.22 -1.89 3.90
C GLY A 218 -6.99 -2.80 3.89
N SER A 219 -6.55 -3.27 5.06
CA SER A 219 -5.46 -4.25 5.21
C SER A 219 -5.86 -5.61 4.62
N ASP A 220 -7.06 -6.10 4.95
CA ASP A 220 -7.59 -7.37 4.44
C ASP A 220 -7.71 -7.35 2.90
N PHE A 221 -8.17 -6.23 2.34
CA PHE A 221 -8.22 -6.02 0.90
C PHE A 221 -6.82 -6.06 0.28
N LEU A 222 -5.85 -5.32 0.82
CA LEU A 222 -4.48 -5.29 0.30
C LEU A 222 -3.81 -6.66 0.38
N HIS A 223 -4.00 -7.40 1.48
CA HIS A 223 -3.50 -8.77 1.63
C HIS A 223 -3.97 -9.66 0.47
N ALA A 224 -5.27 -9.62 0.17
CA ALA A 224 -5.84 -10.39 -0.91
C ALA A 224 -5.32 -9.95 -2.29
N GLN A 225 -5.25 -8.64 -2.56
CA GLN A 225 -4.81 -8.13 -3.87
C GLN A 225 -3.33 -8.38 -4.17
N LEU A 226 -2.48 -8.37 -3.15
CA LEU A 226 -1.03 -8.45 -3.35
C LEU A 226 -0.52 -9.88 -3.45
N ARG A 227 -1.27 -10.87 -2.96
CA ARG A 227 -0.86 -12.28 -2.92
C ARG A 227 -0.28 -12.81 -4.23
N ASP A 228 -0.97 -12.56 -5.35
CA ASP A 228 -0.58 -13.11 -6.65
C ASP A 228 0.79 -12.62 -7.12
N ALA A 229 1.19 -11.40 -6.74
CA ALA A 229 2.50 -10.86 -7.08
C ALA A 229 3.66 -11.61 -6.38
N PHE A 230 3.35 -12.35 -5.30
CA PHE A 230 4.34 -13.03 -4.46
C PHE A 230 4.29 -14.57 -4.57
N VAL A 231 3.38 -15.16 -5.35
CA VAL A 231 3.22 -16.62 -5.45
C VAL A 231 4.51 -17.37 -5.87
N ARG A 232 5.46 -16.67 -6.50
CA ARG A 232 6.75 -17.24 -6.92
C ARG A 232 7.92 -16.94 -5.98
N THR A 233 7.76 -16.03 -5.04
CA THR A 233 8.82 -15.59 -4.11
C THR A 233 8.54 -16.02 -2.68
N ILE A 234 7.26 -16.08 -2.29
CA ILE A 234 6.80 -16.53 -0.98
C ILE A 234 6.14 -17.91 -1.13
N PRO A 235 6.67 -18.97 -0.49
CA PRO A 235 6.30 -20.38 -0.74
C PRO A 235 4.83 -20.77 -0.53
N ASP A 236 4.15 -20.19 0.45
CA ASP A 236 2.80 -20.59 0.84
C ASP A 236 2.03 -19.43 1.49
N GLU A 237 0.71 -19.63 1.65
CA GLU A 237 -0.22 -18.65 2.20
C GLU A 237 0.06 -18.29 3.66
N THR A 238 0.47 -19.26 4.48
CA THR A 238 0.79 -19.02 5.88
C THR A 238 1.99 -18.09 5.99
N ARG A 239 3.02 -18.34 5.18
CA ARG A 239 4.20 -17.49 5.12
C ARG A 239 3.89 -16.12 4.53
N PHE A 240 3.09 -16.05 3.47
CA PHE A 240 2.64 -14.75 2.93
C PHE A 240 1.93 -13.92 3.99
N THR A 241 1.00 -14.52 4.73
CA THR A 241 0.25 -13.83 5.78
C THR A 241 1.17 -13.35 6.90
N SER A 242 2.10 -14.19 7.37
CA SER A 242 3.07 -13.79 8.38
C SER A 242 3.99 -12.68 7.90
N THR A 243 4.51 -12.75 6.67
CA THR A 243 5.35 -11.70 6.08
C THR A 243 4.56 -10.40 5.91
N PHE A 244 3.30 -10.47 5.48
CA PHE A 244 2.42 -9.30 5.33
C PHE A 244 2.19 -8.58 6.67
N ASP A 245 1.83 -9.33 7.73
CA ASP A 245 1.63 -8.74 9.05
C ASP A 245 2.91 -8.09 9.59
N ARG A 246 4.06 -8.75 9.43
CA ARG A 246 5.37 -8.21 9.82
C ARG A 246 5.70 -6.94 9.04
N ALA A 247 5.35 -6.90 7.75
CA ALA A 247 5.52 -5.71 6.94
C ALA A 247 4.64 -4.56 7.45
N GLU A 248 3.39 -4.81 7.80
CA GLU A 248 2.51 -3.78 8.38
C GLU A 248 3.02 -3.24 9.72
N VAL A 249 3.58 -4.10 10.59
CA VAL A 249 4.24 -3.64 11.82
C VAL A 249 5.42 -2.73 11.51
N MET A 250 6.31 -3.14 10.60
CA MET A 250 7.47 -2.32 10.21
C MET A 250 7.04 -0.99 9.59
N LEU A 251 5.99 -0.99 8.76
CA LEU A 251 5.40 0.24 8.22
C LEU A 251 4.81 1.13 9.33
N SER A 252 4.23 0.54 10.37
CA SER A 252 3.76 1.27 11.56
C SER A 252 4.89 1.98 12.29
N PHE A 253 6.06 1.34 12.43
CA PHE A 253 7.26 1.95 13.01
C PHE A 253 7.75 3.12 12.16
N LEU A 254 7.89 2.91 10.84
CA LEU A 254 8.33 3.96 9.92
C LEU A 254 7.35 5.14 9.85
N ALA A 255 6.04 4.89 9.92
CA ALA A 255 5.04 5.95 9.95
C ALA A 255 5.12 6.77 11.23
N ASN A 256 5.35 6.13 12.39
CA ASN A 256 5.56 6.85 13.65
C ASN A 256 6.85 7.67 13.63
N ASP A 257 7.94 7.14 13.09
CA ASP A 257 9.18 7.90 12.88
C ASP A 257 8.93 9.16 12.04
N ALA A 258 8.28 9.01 10.88
CA ALA A 258 7.96 10.13 10.00
C ALA A 258 7.06 11.17 10.71
N ARG A 259 6.08 10.72 11.50
CA ARG A 259 5.20 11.58 12.29
C ARG A 259 5.94 12.33 13.41
N LEU A 260 6.84 11.66 14.12
CA LEU A 260 7.64 12.26 15.19
C LEU A 260 8.67 13.25 14.65
N ALA A 261 9.22 12.97 13.46
CA ALA A 261 10.16 13.85 12.77
C ALA A 261 9.48 15.06 12.10
N ALA A 262 8.16 15.02 11.91
CA ALA A 262 7.42 16.10 11.27
C ALA A 262 7.49 17.41 12.08
N THR A 263 8.19 18.41 11.53
CA THR A 263 8.25 19.76 12.11
C THR A 263 7.25 20.66 11.41
N GLY A 264 6.23 21.12 12.15
CA GLY A 264 5.17 21.99 11.63
C GLY A 264 3.81 21.33 11.81
N GLY A 265 2.87 22.02 12.47
CA GLY A 265 1.59 21.47 12.94
C GLY A 265 0.57 21.07 11.86
N GLY A 266 1.01 20.59 10.70
CA GLY A 266 0.18 19.92 9.72
C GLY A 266 -0.28 18.55 10.20
N TYR A 267 -1.43 18.10 9.72
CA TYR A 267 -1.96 16.78 10.05
C TYR A 267 -1.08 15.68 9.43
N PHE A 268 -0.48 14.85 10.30
CA PHE A 268 0.12 13.58 9.92
C PHE A 268 -0.86 12.44 10.23
N PRO A 269 -1.09 11.52 9.29
CA PRO A 269 -1.92 10.35 9.55
C PRO A 269 -1.39 9.52 10.72
N PRO A 270 -2.27 8.81 11.44
CA PRO A 270 -1.85 7.88 12.48
C PRO A 270 -1.02 6.73 11.90
N ALA A 271 -0.48 5.90 12.78
CA ALA A 271 0.29 4.73 12.39
C ALA A 271 -0.52 3.76 11.51
N HIS A 272 0.19 2.97 10.70
CA HIS A 272 -0.42 1.91 9.90
C HIS A 272 -0.87 0.78 10.83
N TYR A 273 -2.19 0.68 11.03
CA TYR A 273 -2.78 -0.44 11.73
C TYR A 273 -3.37 -1.43 10.75
N GLY A 274 -2.91 -2.67 10.87
CA GLY A 274 -3.31 -3.78 10.03
C GLY A 274 -3.86 -4.94 10.84
N ALA A 275 -4.02 -6.08 10.19
CA ALA A 275 -4.70 -7.22 10.81
C ALA A 275 -3.98 -7.75 12.06
N PHE A 276 -2.67 -7.49 12.20
CA PHE A 276 -1.88 -7.85 13.37
C PHE A 276 -2.48 -7.32 14.69
N THR A 277 -3.14 -6.15 14.65
CA THR A 277 -3.74 -5.54 15.84
C THR A 277 -4.89 -6.36 16.42
N TRP A 278 -5.67 -7.08 15.62
CA TRP A 278 -6.80 -7.87 16.13
C TRP A 278 -6.62 -9.38 16.00
N ARG A 279 -5.80 -9.86 15.06
CA ARG A 279 -5.54 -11.29 14.82
C ARG A 279 -4.89 -11.95 16.04
N ASN A 280 -4.03 -11.20 16.74
CA ASN A 280 -3.32 -11.66 17.93
C ASN A 280 -3.80 -10.96 19.23
N LYS A 281 -5.02 -10.41 19.24
CA LYS A 281 -5.50 -9.57 20.38
C LYS A 281 -5.54 -10.27 21.73
N PHE A 282 -5.55 -11.60 21.75
CA PHE A 282 -5.56 -12.41 22.97
C PHE A 282 -4.20 -13.10 23.24
N SER A 283 -3.20 -12.86 22.39
CA SER A 283 -1.86 -13.39 22.62
C SER A 283 -1.16 -12.60 23.72
N GLN A 284 -0.40 -13.31 24.57
CA GLN A 284 0.49 -12.67 25.54
C GLN A 284 1.73 -12.11 24.85
N ASP A 285 2.20 -12.80 23.81
CA ASP A 285 3.30 -12.39 22.95
C ASP A 285 2.71 -11.77 21.67
N THR A 286 2.85 -10.46 21.53
CA THR A 286 2.26 -9.72 20.41
C THR A 286 3.26 -9.60 19.28
N LEU A 287 2.81 -9.76 18.02
CA LEU A 287 3.68 -9.70 16.85
C LEU A 287 4.49 -8.39 16.79
N GLU A 288 3.89 -7.27 17.16
CA GLU A 288 4.57 -5.99 17.18
C GLU A 288 5.73 -5.91 18.19
N ALA A 289 5.64 -6.65 19.30
CA ALA A 289 6.73 -6.76 20.27
C ALA A 289 7.86 -7.65 19.72
N ASP A 290 7.51 -8.78 19.10
CA ASP A 290 8.51 -9.67 18.47
C ASP A 290 9.29 -8.95 17.37
N VAL A 291 8.59 -8.21 16.49
CA VAL A 291 9.23 -7.42 15.43
C VAL A 291 10.03 -6.25 16.01
N ALA A 292 9.60 -5.64 17.11
CA ALA A 292 10.39 -4.63 17.80
C ALA A 292 11.73 -5.20 18.30
N ASP A 293 11.71 -6.38 18.92
CA ASP A 293 12.92 -7.03 19.41
C ASP A 293 13.86 -7.45 18.26
N GLU A 294 13.30 -7.93 17.15
CA GLU A 294 14.07 -8.16 15.93
C GLU A 294 14.68 -6.89 15.35
N CYS A 295 13.93 -5.78 15.30
CA CYS A 295 14.44 -4.49 14.85
C CYS A 295 15.58 -3.99 15.73
N ARG A 296 15.48 -4.15 17.05
CA ARG A 296 16.54 -3.82 18.01
C ARG A 296 17.77 -4.71 17.81
N ALA A 297 17.58 -6.01 17.65
CA ALA A 297 18.67 -6.95 17.40
C ALA A 297 19.41 -6.67 16.08
N ASN A 298 18.71 -6.15 15.08
CA ASN A 298 19.25 -5.84 13.75
C ASN A 298 19.39 -4.33 13.49
N ALA A 299 19.42 -3.51 14.54
CA ALA A 299 19.33 -2.05 14.42
C ALA A 299 20.38 -1.48 13.47
N GLN A 300 21.63 -1.94 13.57
CA GLN A 300 22.73 -1.47 12.71
C GLN A 300 22.39 -1.59 11.21
N GLN A 301 21.76 -2.68 10.78
CA GLN A 301 21.39 -2.87 9.37
C GLN A 301 20.31 -1.87 8.93
N LEU A 302 19.34 -1.57 9.80
CA LEU A 302 18.29 -0.59 9.53
C LEU A 302 18.86 0.82 9.45
N LEU A 303 19.74 1.18 10.40
CA LEU A 303 20.35 2.50 10.50
C LEU A 303 21.36 2.74 9.36
N ASP A 304 22.16 1.74 8.97
CA ASP A 304 23.08 1.81 7.83
C ASP A 304 22.35 1.93 6.49
N ALA A 305 21.11 1.45 6.42
CA ALA A 305 20.22 1.69 5.29
C ALA A 305 19.61 3.10 5.31
N GLY A 306 19.77 3.85 6.40
CA GLY A 306 19.23 5.20 6.61
C GLY A 306 17.77 5.23 7.03
N LEU A 307 17.18 4.09 7.41
CA LEU A 307 15.86 4.10 8.07
C LEU A 307 15.98 4.79 9.43
N PHE A 308 14.88 5.39 9.90
CA PHE A 308 14.87 6.19 11.14
C PHE A 308 15.89 7.33 11.13
N GLY A 309 16.25 7.83 9.94
CA GLY A 309 17.32 8.81 9.74
C GLY A 309 18.71 8.33 10.11
N GLY A 310 18.92 7.01 10.27
CA GLY A 310 20.18 6.46 10.76
C GLY A 310 20.44 6.70 12.25
N ASP A 311 19.40 7.05 13.02
CA ASP A 311 19.51 7.39 14.44
C ASP A 311 18.82 6.35 15.34
N GLN A 312 19.56 5.83 16.34
CA GLN A 312 19.04 4.84 17.28
C GLN A 312 17.90 5.39 18.14
N SER A 313 17.97 6.65 18.57
CA SER A 313 16.93 7.24 19.42
C SER A 313 15.62 7.41 18.67
N ARG A 314 15.67 7.73 17.37
CA ARG A 314 14.50 7.74 16.49
C ARG A 314 13.89 6.36 16.32
N LEU A 315 14.70 5.32 16.14
CA LEU A 315 14.23 3.93 16.09
C LEU A 315 13.46 3.56 17.36
N GLU A 316 14.03 3.77 18.54
CA GLU A 316 13.36 3.43 19.80
C GLU A 316 12.08 4.24 20.01
N ALA A 317 12.11 5.56 19.77
CA ALA A 317 10.92 6.40 19.92
C ALA A 317 9.78 6.00 18.97
N ALA A 318 10.13 5.59 17.74
CA ALA A 318 9.16 5.12 16.76
C ALA A 318 8.54 3.76 17.16
N ILE A 319 9.35 2.83 17.67
CA ILE A 319 8.88 1.55 18.21
C ILE A 319 7.95 1.80 19.40
N ASP A 320 8.37 2.58 20.39
CA ASP A 320 7.60 2.82 21.61
C ASP A 320 6.22 3.45 21.28
N ALA A 321 6.21 4.47 20.41
CA ALA A 321 4.97 5.10 19.96
C ALA A 321 4.05 4.13 19.20
N ALA A 322 4.61 3.21 18.41
CA ALA A 322 3.83 2.22 17.67
C ALA A 322 3.26 1.13 18.59
N LEU A 323 4.03 0.68 19.60
CA LEU A 323 3.57 -0.30 20.59
C LEU A 323 2.43 0.28 21.44
N GLU A 324 2.57 1.52 21.92
CA GLU A 324 1.51 2.24 22.64
C GLU A 324 0.26 2.37 21.76
N GLY A 325 0.42 2.84 20.51
CA GLY A 325 -0.67 3.00 19.57
C GLY A 325 -1.38 1.68 19.22
N ALA A 326 -0.64 0.57 19.06
CA ALA A 326 -1.20 -0.75 18.81
C ALA A 326 -1.98 -1.30 20.00
N ALA A 327 -1.51 -1.05 21.24
CA ALA A 327 -2.24 -1.39 22.46
C ALA A 327 -3.56 -0.60 22.56
N GLU A 328 -3.54 0.71 22.30
CA GLU A 328 -4.78 1.50 22.25
C GLU A 328 -5.74 1.01 21.16
N ALA A 329 -5.22 0.69 19.98
CA ALA A 329 -6.03 0.20 18.87
C ALA A 329 -6.68 -1.16 19.17
N ARG A 330 -6.05 -2.00 19.99
CA ARG A 330 -6.59 -3.27 20.48
C ARG A 330 -7.76 -3.10 21.43
N GLU A 331 -7.68 -2.10 22.32
CA GLU A 331 -8.72 -1.82 23.30
C GLU A 331 -9.93 -1.11 22.68
N ARG A 332 -9.70 -0.25 21.69
CA ARG A 332 -10.75 0.44 20.96
C ARG A 332 -11.37 -0.50 19.92
N ARG A 333 -12.65 -0.83 20.07
CA ARG A 333 -13.45 -1.41 18.98
C ARG A 333 -13.61 -0.33 17.91
N TRP A 334 -12.83 -0.39 16.83
CA TRP A 334 -13.07 0.40 15.62
C TRP A 334 -14.23 -0.18 14.81
#